data_AF-A0A023EFL1-F1
#
_entry.id   AF-A0A023EFL1-F1
#
_cell.length_a   1.000
_cell.length_b   1.000
_cell.length_c   1.000
_cell.angle_alpha   90.00
_cell.angle_beta   90.00
_cell.angle_gamma   90.00
#
_symmetry.space_group_name_H-M   'P 1'
#
loop_
_entity.id
_entity.type
_entity.pdbx_description
1 polymer ?
#
loop_
_entity_poly.entity_id
_entity_poly.type
_entity_poly.pdbx_seq_one_letter_code
_entity_poly.pdbx_strand_id
1 'polypeptide(L)'
;KRAVEVPEAVQTTRTTAAEVSVEGFSFPVYTSDEMERLEEAVRSSRNIRRQYVTYLTERKPRHMDIVECFGKFFTDEAMAPYAWNGYKNPKFPRKAMKTMDIFSICVLEAWHRQGVTSMDILSDIMTKVITKIAGRRRSNNYNQRKRIQLVL
;
A
#
# COMPACT_ATOMS: atom_id res chain seq x y z
N LYS A 1 -64.08 -18.33 9.25
CA LYS A 1 -63.31 -18.68 8.02
C LYS A 1 -63.24 -17.39 7.20
N ARG A 2 -62.11 -16.75 6.90
CA ARG A 2 -60.69 -17.13 6.88
C ARG A 2 -59.92 -15.79 7.03
N ALA A 3 -58.92 -15.73 7.91
CA ALA A 3 -57.97 -14.64 7.93
C ALA A 3 -57.15 -14.68 6.63
N VAL A 4 -56.91 -13.53 6.01
CA VAL A 4 -55.97 -13.42 4.88
C VAL A 4 -54.75 -12.70 5.42
N GLU A 5 -53.66 -13.46 5.54
CA GLU A 5 -52.33 -12.99 5.92
C GLU A 5 -51.78 -11.99 4.90
N VAL A 6 -51.18 -10.93 5.44
CA VAL A 6 -50.38 -9.95 4.72
C VAL A 6 -49.03 -10.60 4.37
N PRO A 7 -48.53 -10.53 3.13
CA PRO A 7 -47.21 -11.05 2.83
C PRO A 7 -46.14 -10.11 3.40
N GLU A 8 -45.32 -10.70 4.27
CA GLU A 8 -44.13 -10.16 4.91
C GLU A 8 -43.13 -9.64 3.85
N ALA A 9 -42.80 -8.36 3.93
CA ALA A 9 -41.78 -7.75 3.08
C ALA A 9 -40.41 -8.33 3.45
N VAL A 10 -39.85 -9.14 2.56
CA VAL A 10 -38.47 -9.64 2.65
C VAL A 10 -37.52 -8.43 2.65
N GLN A 11 -37.06 -8.05 3.83
CA GLN A 11 -35.96 -7.11 4.00
C GLN A 11 -34.68 -7.77 3.48
N THR A 12 -34.40 -7.53 2.20
CA THR A 12 -33.08 -7.74 1.62
C THR A 12 -32.13 -6.76 2.29
N THR A 13 -31.47 -7.20 3.35
CA THR A 13 -30.34 -6.48 3.93
C THR A 13 -29.23 -6.47 2.87
N ARG A 14 -29.10 -5.34 2.16
CA ARG A 14 -27.87 -5.01 1.44
C ARG A 14 -26.77 -4.90 2.49
N THR A 15 -26.03 -5.99 2.70
CA THR A 15 -24.74 -5.95 3.36
C THR A 15 -23.85 -5.04 2.53
N THR A 16 -23.77 -3.76 2.90
CA THR A 16 -22.73 -2.86 2.41
C THR A 16 -21.42 -3.50 2.80
N ALA A 17 -20.63 -3.94 1.82
CA ALA A 17 -19.30 -4.50 2.04
C ALA A 17 -18.55 -3.56 3.00
N ALA A 18 -18.26 -4.04 4.21
CA ALA A 18 -17.57 -3.24 5.21
C ALA A 18 -16.32 -2.65 4.56
N GLU A 19 -16.16 -1.33 4.68
CA GLU A 19 -15.05 -0.63 4.06
C GLU A 19 -13.74 -1.21 4.62
N VAL A 20 -12.99 -1.91 3.77
CA VAL A 20 -11.77 -2.60 4.19
C VAL A 20 -10.78 -1.56 4.69
N SER A 21 -10.44 -1.65 5.97
CA SER A 21 -9.61 -0.70 6.71
C SER A 21 -8.62 -1.43 7.63
N VAL A 22 -7.60 -0.69 8.07
CA VAL A 22 -6.64 -1.14 9.08
C VAL A 22 -6.76 -0.20 10.26
N GLU A 23 -7.06 -0.76 11.42
CA GLU A 23 -7.30 -0.01 12.65
C GLU A 23 -6.10 0.88 13.00
N GLY A 24 -6.36 2.18 13.18
CA GLY A 24 -5.32 3.16 13.50
C GLY A 24 -4.53 3.70 12.30
N PHE A 25 -4.85 3.29 11.07
CA PHE A 25 -4.13 3.72 9.87
C PHE A 25 -5.07 4.25 8.78
N SER A 26 -4.59 5.28 8.10
CA SER A 26 -5.20 5.80 6.86
C SER A 26 -4.26 5.54 5.70
N PHE A 27 -4.85 5.40 4.50
CA PHE A 27 -4.08 5.09 3.29
C PHE A 27 -4.39 6.12 2.18
N PRO A 28 -3.40 6.49 1.35
CA PRO A 28 -2.01 6.01 1.40
C PRO A 28 -1.28 6.51 2.64
N VAL A 29 -0.27 5.77 3.10
CA VAL A 29 0.62 6.22 4.18
C VAL A 29 1.48 7.38 3.65
N TYR A 30 1.52 8.49 4.38
CA TYR A 30 2.10 9.74 3.88
C TYR A 30 3.55 9.98 4.30
N THR A 31 3.96 9.44 5.45
CA THR A 31 5.29 9.69 6.02
C THR A 31 6.04 8.42 6.40
N SER A 32 7.36 8.53 6.60
CA SER A 32 8.19 7.43 7.11
C SER A 32 7.79 7.01 8.52
N ASP A 33 7.42 7.95 9.38
CA ASP A 33 7.03 7.64 10.76
C ASP A 33 5.75 6.82 10.80
N GLU A 34 4.78 7.15 9.95
CA GLU A 34 3.57 6.33 9.79
C GLU A 34 3.87 4.93 9.27
N MET A 35 4.85 4.80 8.37
CA MET A 35 5.30 3.52 7.84
C MET A 35 5.95 2.66 8.92
N GLU A 36 6.74 3.25 9.81
CA GLU A 36 7.35 2.57 10.96
C GLU A 36 6.31 2.15 12.00
N ARG A 37 5.31 3.01 12.26
CA ARG A 37 4.17 2.62 13.12
C ARG A 37 3.38 1.46 12.52
N LEU A 38 3.16 1.46 11.21
CA LEU A 38 2.46 0.37 10.53
C LEU A 38 3.24 -0.94 10.62
N GLU A 39 4.55 -0.89 10.36
CA GLU A 39 5.43 -2.06 10.51
C GLU A 39 5.37 -2.63 11.92
N GLU A 40 5.54 -1.79 12.95
CA GLU A 40 5.47 -2.22 14.34
C GLU A 40 4.12 -2.84 14.69
N ALA A 41 3.01 -2.20 14.28
CA ALA A 41 1.67 -2.71 14.54
C ALA A 41 1.40 -4.05 13.84
N VAL A 42 1.90 -4.23 12.61
CA VAL A 42 1.80 -5.49 11.86
C VAL A 42 2.63 -6.60 12.51
N ARG A 43 3.84 -6.29 13.03
CA ARG A 43 4.68 -7.26 13.73
C ARG A 43 4.09 -7.68 15.08
N SER A 44 3.51 -6.72 15.79
CA SER A 44 3.07 -6.90 17.18
C SER A 44 1.62 -7.37 17.31
N SER A 45 0.79 -7.26 16.26
CA SER A 45 -0.60 -7.69 16.28
C SER A 45 -1.00 -8.52 15.06
N ARG A 46 -1.34 -9.80 15.31
CA ARG A 46 -1.91 -10.69 14.27
C ARG A 46 -3.20 -10.14 13.68
N ASN A 47 -3.98 -9.39 14.46
CA ASN A 47 -5.22 -8.77 13.98
C ASN A 47 -4.92 -7.65 12.96
N ILE A 48 -4.00 -6.74 13.29
CA ILE A 48 -3.57 -5.66 12.39
C ILE A 48 -2.92 -6.23 11.13
N ARG A 49 -2.06 -7.26 11.27
CA ARG A 49 -1.49 -7.97 10.13
C ARG A 49 -2.56 -8.52 9.18
N ARG A 50 -3.57 -9.21 9.72
CA ARG A 50 -4.68 -9.75 8.91
C ARG A 50 -5.48 -8.63 8.23
N GLN A 51 -5.77 -7.54 8.93
CA GLN A 51 -6.45 -6.38 8.35
C GLN A 51 -5.62 -5.79 7.19
N TYR A 52 -4.31 -5.64 7.39
CA TYR A 52 -3.41 -5.10 6.38
C TYR A 52 -3.31 -6.01 5.14
N VAL A 53 -3.15 -7.33 5.31
CA VAL A 53 -3.16 -8.30 4.20
C VAL A 53 -4.49 -8.25 3.45
N THR A 54 -5.62 -8.18 4.16
CA THR A 54 -6.95 -8.04 3.55
C THR A 54 -7.06 -6.73 2.77
N TYR A 55 -6.58 -5.62 3.35
CA TYR A 55 -6.54 -4.31 2.72
C TYR A 55 -5.73 -4.33 1.41
N LEU A 56 -4.53 -4.89 1.43
CA LEU A 56 -3.70 -5.06 0.23
C LEU A 56 -4.41 -5.89 -0.85
N THR A 57 -5.05 -6.99 -0.45
CA THR A 57 -5.73 -7.92 -1.35
C THR A 57 -6.88 -7.24 -2.10
N GLU A 58 -7.74 -6.52 -1.37
CA GLU A 58 -8.96 -5.92 -1.89
C GLU A 58 -8.70 -4.63 -2.67
N ARG A 59 -7.66 -3.88 -2.32
CA ARG A 59 -7.37 -2.57 -2.94
C ARG A 59 -6.49 -2.65 -4.19
N LYS A 60 -5.90 -3.82 -4.50
CA LYS A 60 -5.19 -4.04 -5.76
C LYS A 60 -6.20 -4.42 -6.87
N PRO A 61 -6.42 -3.57 -7.89
CA PRO A 61 -7.28 -3.95 -9.02
C PRO A 61 -6.67 -5.10 -9.80
N ARG A 62 -7.50 -6.08 -10.21
CA ARG A 62 -7.06 -7.27 -10.96
C ARG A 62 -6.36 -6.93 -12.28
N HIS A 63 -6.78 -5.85 -12.94
CA HIS A 63 -6.26 -5.41 -14.24
C HIS A 63 -5.03 -4.50 -14.14
N MET A 64 -4.63 -4.08 -12.94
CA MET A 64 -3.59 -3.08 -12.73
C MET A 64 -2.33 -3.73 -12.15
N ASP A 65 -1.17 -3.38 -12.70
CA ASP A 65 0.11 -3.82 -12.16
C ASP A 65 0.39 -3.18 -10.79
N ILE A 66 1.10 -3.89 -9.93
CA ILE A 66 1.48 -3.42 -8.59
C ILE A 66 2.25 -2.10 -8.69
N VAL A 67 3.15 -2.00 -9.67
CA VAL A 67 3.96 -0.79 -9.90
C VAL A 67 3.09 0.44 -10.20
N GLU A 68 1.90 0.22 -10.77
CA GLU A 68 0.95 1.28 -11.10
C GLU A 68 0.04 1.63 -9.92
N CYS A 69 -0.43 0.63 -9.18
CA CYS A 69 -1.32 0.87 -8.05
C CYS A 69 -0.59 1.14 -6.73
N PHE A 70 0.74 1.07 -6.68
CA PHE A 70 1.49 1.20 -5.42
C PHE A 70 1.21 2.50 -4.67
N GLY A 71 0.97 3.59 -5.41
CA GLY A 71 0.62 4.90 -4.86
C GLY A 71 -0.69 4.94 -4.06
N LYS A 72 -1.53 3.90 -4.15
CA LYS A 72 -2.74 3.74 -3.32
C LYS A 72 -2.42 3.35 -1.87
N PHE A 73 -1.24 2.79 -1.65
CA PHE A 73 -0.81 2.27 -0.35
C PHE A 73 0.19 3.19 0.32
N PHE A 74 1.12 3.77 -0.45
CA PHE A 74 2.22 4.58 0.06
C PHE A 74 2.48 5.76 -0.86
N THR A 75 2.68 6.95 -0.29
CA THR A 75 3.10 8.11 -1.08
C THR A 75 4.57 8.03 -1.48
N ASP A 76 4.95 8.80 -2.50
CA ASP A 76 6.34 8.95 -2.92
C ASP A 76 7.24 9.45 -1.78
N GLU A 77 6.69 10.26 -0.87
CA GLU A 77 7.42 10.83 0.26
C GLU A 77 7.64 9.79 1.37
N ALA A 78 6.62 9.00 1.72
CA ALA A 78 6.76 7.90 2.66
C ALA A 78 7.82 6.88 2.19
N MET A 79 7.90 6.66 0.88
CA MET A 79 8.83 5.70 0.26
C MET A 79 10.26 6.23 0.08
N ALA A 80 10.48 7.54 0.19
CA ALA A 80 11.77 8.17 -0.08
C ALA A 80 12.93 7.56 0.75
N PRO A 81 12.76 7.23 2.04
CA PRO A 81 13.82 6.66 2.87
C PRO A 81 14.06 5.15 2.67
N TYR A 82 13.39 4.49 1.71
CA TYR A 82 13.39 3.02 1.63
C TYR A 82 13.92 2.49 0.29
N ALA A 83 14.78 1.48 0.35
CA ALA A 83 15.24 0.74 -0.82
C ALA A 83 15.07 -0.77 -0.58
N TRP A 84 14.93 -1.57 -1.63
CA TRP A 84 14.73 -3.02 -1.48
C TRP A 84 15.78 -3.67 -0.56
N ASN A 85 17.06 -3.49 -0.89
CA ASN A 85 18.18 -3.99 -0.11
C ASN A 85 18.67 -3.01 0.98
N GLY A 86 18.09 -1.81 1.05
CA GLY A 86 18.66 -0.71 1.82
C GLY A 86 19.99 -0.21 1.22
N TYR A 87 20.48 0.91 1.74
CA TYR A 87 21.84 1.38 1.43
C TYR A 87 22.36 2.25 2.57
N LYS A 88 23.57 1.96 3.05
CA LYS A 88 24.22 2.69 4.14
C LYS A 88 25.05 3.87 3.59
N ASN A 89 24.40 4.83 2.94
CA ASN A 89 25.05 6.10 2.62
C ASN A 89 25.11 6.97 3.88
N PRO A 90 26.27 7.52 4.28
CA PRO A 90 26.35 8.45 5.41
C PRO A 90 25.48 9.70 5.25
N LYS A 91 25.28 10.17 4.02
CA LYS A 91 24.49 11.39 3.73
C LYS A 91 23.00 11.11 3.56
N PHE A 92 22.66 9.96 2.99
CA PHE A 92 21.29 9.60 2.62
C PHE A 92 21.03 8.11 2.83
N PRO A 93 20.99 7.63 4.08
CA PRO A 93 20.76 6.22 4.37
C PRO A 93 19.36 5.82 3.92
N ARG A 94 19.22 4.60 3.39
CA ARG A 94 17.92 4.02 3.05
C ARG A 94 17.70 2.71 3.78
N LYS A 95 16.54 2.56 4.43
CA LYS A 95 16.12 1.35 5.14
C LYS A 95 15.80 0.23 4.14
N ALA A 96 16.06 -1.01 4.54
CA ALA A 96 15.84 -2.19 3.70
C ALA A 96 14.38 -2.63 3.76
N MET A 97 13.66 -2.56 2.64
CA MET A 97 12.26 -2.98 2.59
C MET A 97 12.10 -4.49 2.79
N LYS A 98 13.06 -5.29 2.30
CA LYS A 98 12.99 -6.75 2.40
C LYS A 98 12.96 -7.30 3.83
N THR A 99 13.31 -6.47 4.82
CA THR A 99 13.29 -6.84 6.25
C THR A 99 12.03 -6.37 6.96
N MET A 100 11.12 -5.68 6.28
CA MET A 100 9.88 -5.16 6.84
C MET A 100 8.71 -6.01 6.37
N ASP A 101 7.89 -6.51 7.31
CA ASP A 101 6.76 -7.38 7.04
C ASP A 101 5.72 -6.68 6.13
N ILE A 102 5.56 -5.36 6.26
CA ILE A 102 4.62 -4.56 5.45
C ILE A 102 4.96 -4.54 3.95
N PHE A 103 6.22 -4.78 3.60
CA PHE A 103 6.74 -4.80 2.23
C PHE A 103 7.11 -6.18 1.74
N SER A 104 7.21 -7.17 2.63
CA SER A 104 7.68 -8.51 2.32
C SER A 104 6.58 -9.55 2.50
N ILE A 105 6.51 -10.17 3.67
CA ILE A 105 5.65 -11.32 3.93
C ILE A 105 4.17 -10.97 3.74
N CYS A 106 3.73 -9.79 4.18
CA CYS A 106 2.33 -9.39 3.99
C CYS A 106 1.98 -9.16 2.52
N VAL A 107 2.92 -8.65 1.73
CA VAL A 107 2.74 -8.43 0.28
C VAL A 107 2.69 -9.76 -0.47
N LEU A 108 3.59 -10.68 -0.11
CA LEU A 108 3.57 -12.05 -0.64
C LEU A 108 2.24 -12.73 -0.32
N GLU A 109 1.78 -12.64 0.92
CA GLU A 109 0.51 -13.23 1.36
C GLU A 109 -0.69 -12.65 0.61
N ALA A 110 -0.78 -11.32 0.52
CA ALA A 110 -1.91 -10.62 -0.11
C ALA A 110 -2.00 -10.85 -1.62
N TRP A 111 -0.85 -10.89 -2.31
CA TRP A 111 -0.81 -10.93 -3.77
C TRP A 111 -0.27 -12.25 -4.33
N HIS A 112 -0.19 -13.30 -3.50
CA HIS A 112 0.20 -14.64 -3.91
C HIS A 112 -0.60 -15.14 -5.12
N ARG A 113 -1.94 -15.05 -5.02
CA ARG A 113 -2.86 -15.45 -6.10
C ARG A 113 -2.81 -14.56 -7.33
N GLN A 114 -2.11 -13.42 -7.24
CA GLN A 114 -1.91 -12.47 -8.34
C GLN A 114 -0.49 -12.57 -8.95
N GLY A 115 0.27 -13.62 -8.60
CA GLY A 115 1.57 -13.92 -9.20
C GLY A 115 2.79 -13.46 -8.39
N VAL A 116 2.60 -12.83 -7.22
CA VAL A 116 3.72 -12.46 -6.33
C VAL A 116 4.06 -13.64 -5.43
N THR A 117 4.73 -14.64 -5.99
CA THR A 117 4.92 -15.94 -5.33
C THR A 117 6.26 -16.11 -4.62
N SER A 118 7.23 -15.25 -4.86
CA SER A 118 8.57 -15.33 -4.26
C SER A 118 9.17 -13.95 -3.95
N MET A 119 10.17 -13.94 -3.08
CA MET A 119 10.93 -12.73 -2.76
C MET A 119 11.67 -12.16 -3.97
N ASP A 120 12.06 -12.99 -4.93
CA ASP A 120 12.74 -12.53 -6.16
C ASP A 120 11.77 -11.75 -7.06
N ILE A 121 10.55 -12.28 -7.26
CA ILE A 121 9.50 -11.56 -8.01
C ILE A 121 9.16 -10.24 -7.31
N LEU A 122 9.03 -10.28 -5.99
CA LEU A 122 8.76 -9.09 -5.20
C LEU A 122 9.90 -8.06 -5.26
N SER A 123 11.16 -8.51 -5.24
CA SER A 123 12.35 -7.68 -5.42
C SER A 123 12.30 -6.92 -6.74
N ASP A 124 11.96 -7.60 -7.83
CA ASP A 124 11.86 -6.98 -9.16
C ASP A 124 10.75 -5.93 -9.21
N ILE A 125 9.58 -6.25 -8.64
CA ILE A 125 8.45 -5.32 -8.54
C ILE A 125 8.83 -4.09 -7.71
N MET A 126 9.40 -4.28 -6.52
CA MET A 126 9.77 -3.19 -5.63
C MET A 126 10.88 -2.32 -6.23
N THR A 127 11.82 -2.91 -6.96
CA THR A 127 12.86 -2.17 -7.69
C THR A 127 12.25 -1.26 -8.75
N LYS A 128 11.24 -1.74 -9.49
CA LYS A 128 10.49 -0.93 -10.47
C LYS A 128 9.70 0.18 -9.78
N VAL A 129 9.02 -0.11 -8.67
CA VAL A 129 8.31 0.90 -7.84
C VAL A 129 9.26 2.02 -7.41
N ILE A 130 10.40 1.67 -6.79
CA ILE A 130 11.39 2.63 -6.30
C ILE A 130 11.93 3.49 -7.46
N THR A 131 12.25 2.86 -8.60
CA THR A 131 12.73 3.55 -9.80
C THR A 131 11.71 4.55 -10.31
N LYS A 132 10.43 4.16 -10.36
CA LYS A 132 9.33 5.02 -10.82
C LYS A 132 9.11 6.21 -9.88
N ILE A 133 9.16 6.00 -8.57
CA ILE A 133 9.10 7.06 -7.55
C ILE A 133 10.27 8.03 -7.72
N ALA A 134 11.50 7.52 -7.84
CA ALA A 134 12.68 8.36 -8.05
C ALA A 134 12.60 9.16 -9.37
N GLY A 135 12.02 8.59 -10.42
CA GLY A 135 11.70 9.28 -11.67
C GLY A 135 10.74 10.46 -11.44
N ARG A 136 9.58 10.22 -10.83
CA ARG A 136 8.58 11.26 -10.53
C ARG A 136 9.17 12.41 -9.71
N ARG A 137 9.92 12.10 -8.64
CA ARG A 137 10.55 13.13 -7.79
C ARG A 137 11.54 13.99 -8.57
N ARG A 138 12.36 13.38 -9.44
CA ARG A 138 13.29 14.13 -10.31
C ARG A 138 12.55 15.06 -11.27
N SER A 139 11.52 14.56 -11.94
CA SER A 139 10.71 15.37 -12.86
C SER A 139 10.00 16.52 -12.14
N ASN A 140 9.43 16.28 -10.96
CA ASN A 140 8.77 17.31 -10.16
C ASN A 140 9.75 18.40 -9.73
N ASN A 141 10.95 18.02 -9.24
CA ASN A 141 11.99 18.98 -8.88
C ASN A 141 12.48 19.80 -10.07
N TYR A 142 12.65 19.18 -11.24
CA TYR A 142 13.02 19.89 -12.47
C TYR A 142 11.95 20.91 -12.86
N ASN A 143 10.68 20.49 -12.88
CA ASN A 143 9.55 21.36 -13.22
C ASN A 143 9.38 22.51 -12.21
N GLN A 144 9.57 22.24 -10.92
CA GLN A 144 9.56 23.27 -9.86
C GLN A 144 10.62 24.34 -10.12
N ARG A 145 11.86 23.93 -10.40
CA ARG A 145 12.97 24.86 -10.70
C ARG A 145 12.71 25.69 -11.95
N LYS A 146 12.19 25.06 -13.01
CA LYS A 146 11.83 25.76 -14.25
C LYS A 146 10.73 26.80 -14.01
N ARG A 147 9.71 26.47 -13.20
CA ARG A 147 8.64 27.42 -12.84
C ARG A 147 9.19 28.61 -12.05
N ILE A 148 10.10 28.39 -11.10
CA ILE A 148 10.75 29.48 -10.35
C ILE A 148 11.56 30.38 -11.29
N GLN A 149 12.31 29.79 -12.23
CA GLN A 149 13.10 30.54 -13.21
C GLN A 149 12.26 31.35 -14.22
N LEU A 150 11.01 30.97 -14.48
CA LEU A 150 10.11 31.69 -15.38
C LEU A 150 9.36 32.84 -14.69
N VAL A 151 9.48 32.96 -13.37
CA VAL A 151 8.79 33.98 -12.55
C VAL A 151 9.77 35.07 -12.07
N LEU A 152 11.07 34.90 -12.33
CA LEU A 152 12.14 35.89 -12.10
C LEU A 152 12.54 36.54 -13.43
#